data_AF-A0A538BBY6-F1
#
_entry.id   AF-A0A538BBY6-F1
#
_cell.length_a   1.000
_cell.length_b   1.000
_cell.length_c   1.000
_cell.angle_alpha   90.00
_cell.angle_beta   90.00
_cell.angle_gamma   90.00
#
_symmetry.space_group_name_H-M   'P 1'
#
loop_
_entity.id
_entity.type
_entity.pdbx_description
1 polymer ?
#
loop_
_entity_poly.entity_id
_entity_poly.type
_entity_poly.pdbx_seq_one_letter_code
_entity_poly.pdbx_strand_id
1 'polypeptide(L)'
;MKLDVDGPAAPPRSNGEVVFEAPWQARAFGLAAAVVDTRFGGDREPFRQRLIAAIAADPERPYWESWAVALEDLVTSTGLLASDDIDRRERAAGVGRNPADP
;
A
#
# COMPACT_ATOMS: atom_id res chain seq x y z
N MET A 1 9.96 -15.79 -10.29
CA MET A 1 10.22 -14.52 -9.58
C MET A 1 10.03 -14.80 -8.10
N LYS A 2 11.13 -14.88 -7.34
CA LYS A 2 11.12 -15.26 -5.92
C LYS A 2 10.80 -13.98 -5.14
N LEU A 3 9.64 -13.92 -4.49
CA LEU A 3 9.35 -12.85 -3.54
C LEU A 3 10.43 -12.92 -2.46
N ASP A 4 11.25 -11.89 -2.32
CA ASP A 4 12.13 -11.75 -1.15
C ASP A 4 11.22 -11.67 0.08
N VAL A 5 11.03 -12.84 0.72
CA VAL A 5 10.12 -13.03 1.84
C VAL A 5 10.77 -12.69 3.19
N ASP A 6 12.10 -12.55 3.22
CA ASP A 6 12.92 -12.38 4.42
C ASP A 6 13.79 -11.10 4.40
N GLY A 7 13.42 -10.09 3.60
CA GLY A 7 14.16 -8.83 3.50
C GLY A 7 13.71 -7.77 4.53
N PRO A 8 14.49 -6.70 4.74
CA PRO A 8 14.14 -5.61 5.67
C PRO A 8 12.84 -4.87 5.32
N ALA A 9 12.31 -5.05 4.10
CA ALA A 9 11.04 -4.50 3.65
C ALA A 9 9.87 -5.51 3.71
N ALA A 10 10.09 -6.72 4.24
CA ALA A 10 9.03 -7.72 4.35
C ALA A 10 7.95 -7.26 5.37
N PRO A 11 6.65 -7.35 5.02
CA PRO A 11 5.59 -6.95 5.95
C PRO A 11 5.56 -7.83 7.20
N PRO A 12 5.25 -7.25 8.38
CA PRO A 12 5.00 -8.00 9.60
C PRO A 12 3.94 -9.07 9.34
N ARG A 13 4.29 -10.32 9.65
CA ARG A 13 3.40 -11.47 9.49
C ARG A 13 3.20 -12.19 10.82
N SER A 14 1.99 -12.69 11.04
CA SER A 14 1.68 -13.66 12.08
C SER A 14 1.11 -14.90 11.41
N ASN A 15 1.74 -16.06 11.63
CA ASN A 15 1.38 -17.33 10.99
C ASN A 15 1.25 -17.28 9.45
N GLY A 16 2.04 -16.41 8.79
CA GLY A 16 2.05 -16.26 7.32
C GLY A 16 1.13 -15.17 6.77
N GLU A 17 0.21 -14.63 7.57
CA GLU A 17 -0.71 -13.55 7.16
C GLU A 17 -0.17 -12.18 7.56
N VAL A 18 -0.44 -11.17 6.74
CA VAL A 18 -0.08 -9.78 7.03
C VAL A 18 -0.94 -9.28 8.19
N VAL A 19 -0.30 -8.72 9.22
CA VAL A 19 -1.01 -8.21 10.40
C VAL A 19 -1.24 -6.71 10.25
N PHE A 20 -2.50 -6.31 10.39
CA PHE A 20 -2.92 -4.91 10.49
C PHE A 20 -3.42 -4.65 11.91
N GLU A 21 -2.75 -3.74 12.62
CA GLU A 21 -3.09 -3.27 13.95
C GLU A 21 -4.14 -2.14 13.92
N ALA A 22 -4.29 -1.47 12.78
CA ALA A 22 -5.25 -0.38 12.63
C ALA A 22 -5.92 -0.38 11.24
N PRO A 23 -7.18 0.08 11.13
CA PRO A 23 -7.92 0.11 9.86
C PRO A 23 -7.23 0.89 8.73
N TRP A 24 -6.43 1.91 9.06
CA TRP A 24 -5.70 2.70 8.07
C TRP A 24 -4.54 1.91 7.42
N GLN A 25 -3.97 0.92 8.11
CA GLN A 25 -2.85 0.13 7.60
C GLN A 25 -3.29 -0.76 6.43
N ALA A 26 -4.47 -1.39 6.56
CA ALA A 26 -5.08 -2.15 5.48
C ALA A 26 -5.41 -1.26 4.26
N ARG A 27 -5.86 -0.02 4.50
CA ARG A 27 -6.12 0.97 3.44
C ARG A 27 -4.83 1.38 2.73
N ALA A 28 -3.75 1.65 3.47
CA ALA A 28 -2.45 2.00 2.92
C ALA A 28 -1.86 0.84 2.09
N PHE A 29 -2.00 -0.39 2.55
CA PHE A 29 -1.62 -1.58 1.79
C PHE A 29 -2.40 -1.70 0.48
N GLY A 30 -3.73 -1.60 0.54
CA GLY A 30 -4.59 -1.68 -0.65
C GLY A 30 -4.29 -0.57 -1.65
N LEU A 31 -4.03 0.66 -1.19
CA LEU A 31 -3.67 1.77 -2.04
C LEU A 31 -2.31 1.57 -2.72
N ALA A 32 -1.30 1.11 -1.97
CA ALA A 32 0.01 0.78 -2.53
C ALA A 32 -0.08 -0.32 -3.60
N ALA A 33 -0.84 -1.39 -3.33
CA ALA A 33 -1.08 -2.46 -4.29
C ALA A 33 -1.76 -1.95 -5.57
N ALA A 34 -2.78 -1.10 -5.43
CA ALA A 34 -3.48 -0.53 -6.57
C ALA A 34 -2.60 0.42 -7.40
N VAL A 35 -1.74 1.23 -6.78
CA VAL A 35 -0.78 2.08 -7.50
C VAL A 35 0.24 1.23 -8.24
N VAL A 36 0.79 0.20 -7.59
CA VAL A 36 1.73 -0.74 -8.21
C VAL A 36 1.11 -1.44 -9.43
N ASP A 37 -0.10 -1.96 -9.29
CA ASP A 37 -0.81 -2.63 -10.38
C ASP A 37 -1.06 -1.68 -11.56
N THR A 38 -1.61 -0.49 -11.28
CA THR A 38 -2.02 0.45 -12.33
C THR A 38 -0.88 1.21 -13.00
N ARG A 39 0.21 1.53 -12.30
CA ARG A 39 1.31 2.37 -12.83
C ARG A 39 2.56 1.59 -13.19
N PHE A 40 2.75 0.43 -12.58
CA PHE A 40 3.95 -0.38 -12.76
C PHE A 40 3.62 -1.79 -13.28
N GLY A 41 2.37 -2.04 -13.69
CA GLY A 41 1.96 -3.33 -14.24
C GLY A 41 2.12 -4.49 -13.25
N GLY A 42 2.00 -4.19 -11.95
CA GLY A 42 2.23 -5.16 -10.88
C GLY A 42 3.69 -5.29 -10.45
N ASP A 43 4.63 -4.55 -11.05
CA ASP A 43 6.02 -4.53 -10.58
C ASP A 43 6.12 -3.79 -9.24
N ARG A 44 6.42 -4.57 -8.20
CA ARG A 44 6.53 -4.09 -6.81
C ARG A 44 7.89 -3.48 -6.50
N GLU A 45 8.90 -3.66 -7.35
CA GLU A 45 10.26 -3.21 -7.06
C GLU A 45 10.37 -1.70 -6.85
N PRO A 46 9.69 -0.83 -7.64
CA PRO A 46 9.69 0.62 -7.40
C PRO A 46 9.17 1.01 -6.02
N PHE A 47 8.13 0.33 -5.52
CA PHE A 47 7.63 0.55 -4.16
C PHE A 47 8.58 -0.04 -3.11
N ARG A 48 9.12 -1.24 -3.34
CA ARG A 48 10.03 -1.91 -2.41
C ARG A 48 11.27 -1.07 -2.13
N GLN A 49 11.87 -0.48 -3.16
CA GLN A 49 13.05 0.38 -3.02
C GLN A 49 12.75 1.62 -2.16
N ARG A 50 11.58 2.24 -2.32
CA ARG A 50 11.14 3.37 -1.50
C ARG A 50 10.89 2.97 -0.05
N LEU A 51 10.31 1.81 0.18
CA LEU A 51 10.10 1.28 1.52
C LEU A 51 11.44 0.99 2.23
N ILE A 52 12.41 0.40 1.54
CA ILE A 52 13.76 0.21 2.06
C ILE A 52 14.37 1.56 2.44
N ALA A 53 14.25 2.57 1.56
CA ALA A 53 14.77 3.90 1.83
C ALA A 53 14.07 4.58 3.04
N ALA A 54 12.75 4.44 3.17
CA ALA A 54 12.00 4.98 4.29
C ALA A 54 12.39 4.34 5.63
N ILE A 55 12.56 3.01 5.66
CA ILE A 55 13.03 2.28 6.85
C ILE A 55 14.48 2.66 7.18
N ALA A 56 15.34 2.80 6.18
CA ALA A 56 16.74 3.18 6.39
C ALA A 56 16.89 4.62 6.90
N ALA A 57 15.98 5.53 6.51
CA ALA A 57 15.98 6.91 6.96
C ALA A 57 15.58 7.06 8.44
N ASP A 58 14.75 6.15 8.96
CA ASP A 58 14.29 6.15 10.34
C ASP A 58 13.98 4.72 10.83
N PRO A 59 14.99 3.99 11.34
CA PRO A 59 14.84 2.59 11.73
C PRO A 59 13.89 2.36 12.92
N GLU A 60 13.69 3.37 13.76
CA GLU A 60 12.79 3.30 14.93
C GLU A 60 11.33 3.57 14.56
N ARG A 61 11.07 4.04 13.33
CA ARG A 61 9.73 4.29 12.82
C ARG A 61 8.93 2.99 12.73
N PRO A 62 7.67 2.98 13.20
CA PRO A 62 6.79 1.84 12.99
C PRO A 62 6.68 1.45 11.52
N TYR A 63 6.74 0.16 11.22
CA TYR A 63 6.77 -0.35 9.85
C TYR A 63 5.66 0.21 8.95
N TRP A 64 4.43 0.28 9.47
CA TRP A 64 3.28 0.79 8.72
C TRP A 64 3.34 2.31 8.48
N GLU A 65 4.06 3.06 9.31
CA GLU A 65 4.34 4.47 9.06
C GLU A 65 5.43 4.62 7.99
N SER A 66 6.47 3.79 8.00
CA SER A 66 7.46 3.72 6.91
C SER A 66 6.82 3.32 5.57
N TRP A 67 5.80 2.46 5.61
CA TRP A 67 4.97 2.13 4.45
C TRP A 67 4.19 3.33 3.92
N ALA A 68 3.58 4.13 4.82
CA ALA A 68 2.87 5.34 4.44
C ALA A 68 3.82 6.38 3.79
N VAL A 69 5.01 6.58 4.35
CA VAL A 69 6.05 7.45 3.77
C VAL A 69 6.47 6.98 2.37
N ALA A 70 6.72 5.69 2.21
CA ALA A 70 7.08 5.12 0.91
C ALA A 70 5.95 5.26 -0.12
N LEU A 71 4.69 5.16 0.32
CA LEU A 71 3.52 5.33 -0.53
C LEU A 71 3.35 6.80 -0.96
N GLU A 72 3.54 7.75 -0.04
CA GLU A 72 3.52 9.19 -0.32
C GLU A 72 4.57 9.57 -1.37
N ASP A 73 5.79 9.07 -1.23
CA ASP A 73 6.84 9.27 -2.22
C ASP A 73 6.50 8.62 -3.57
N LEU A 74 5.92 7.42 -3.57
CA LEU A 74 5.49 6.74 -4.80
C LEU A 74 4.40 7.53 -5.55
N VAL A 75 3.37 8.03 -4.85
CA VAL A 75 2.27 8.79 -5.50
C VAL A 75 2.73 10.16 -5.97
N THR A 76 3.65 10.80 -5.24
CA THR A 76 4.22 12.09 -5.62
C THR A 76 5.11 11.95 -6.85
N SER A 77 6.00 10.96 -6.85
CA SER A 77 6.92 10.71 -7.98
C SER A 77 6.23 10.20 -9.25
N THR A 78 5.05 9.59 -9.14
CA THR A 78 4.24 9.15 -10.29
C THR A 78 3.26 10.21 -10.81
N GLY A 79 3.19 11.37 -10.15
CA GLY A 79 2.23 12.43 -10.50
C GLY A 79 0.77 12.05 -10.23
N LEU A 80 0.52 11.03 -9.40
CA LEU A 80 -0.83 10.53 -9.08
C LEU A 80 -1.63 11.51 -8.21
N LEU A 81 -0.94 12.46 -7.58
CA LEU A 81 -1.54 13.59 -6.87
C LEU A 81 -2.07 14.69 -7.82
N ALA A 82 -2.19 14.41 -9.13
CA ALA A 82 -3.08 15.16 -10.00
C ALA A 82 -4.53 14.73 -9.68
N SER A 83 -5.33 15.69 -9.19
CA SER A 83 -6.59 15.56 -8.45
C SER A 83 -7.71 14.65 -9.00
N ASP A 84 -7.59 14.09 -10.21
CA ASP A 84 -8.69 13.44 -10.93
C ASP A 84 -8.94 11.96 -10.58
N ASP A 85 -7.97 11.23 -10.00
CA ASP A 85 -8.10 9.76 -9.80
C ASP A 85 -8.76 9.38 -8.45
N ILE A 86 -8.84 10.29 -7.47
CA ILE A 86 -9.43 10.03 -6.15
C ILE A 86 -10.97 9.87 -6.27
N ASP A 87 -11.61 10.69 -7.11
CA ASP A 87 -13.06 10.69 -7.33
C ASP A 87 -13.60 9.41 -7.96
N ARG A 88 -12.79 8.68 -8.74
CA ARG A 88 -13.23 7.45 -9.42
C ARG A 88 -13.38 6.29 -8.43
N ARG A 89 -12.56 6.24 -7.37
CA ARG A 89 -12.54 5.14 -6.39
C ARG A 89 -13.55 5.31 -5.27
N GLU A 90 -13.90 6.53 -4.87
CA GLU A 90 -14.99 6.76 -3.92
C GLU A 90 -16.35 6.29 -4.48
N ARG A 91 -16.61 6.44 -5.78
CA ARG A 91 -17.84 5.90 -6.39
C ARG A 91 -17.90 4.37 -6.41
N ALA A 92 -16.76 3.69 -6.50
CA ALA A 92 -16.70 2.22 -6.51
C ALA A 92 -16.92 1.63 -5.11
N ALA A 93 -16.55 2.36 -4.04
CA ALA A 93 -16.77 1.94 -2.66
C ALA A 93 -18.21 2.19 -2.15
N GLY A 94 -19.07 2.85 -2.94
CA GLY A 94 -20.46 3.16 -2.60
C GLY A 94 -21.50 2.11 -3.02
N VAL A 95 -21.13 1.08 -3.79
CA VAL A 95 -22.08 0.05 -4.28
C VAL A 95 -21.86 -1.26 -3.53
N GLY A 96 -22.53 -1.37 -2.39
CA GLY A 96 -22.53 -2.59 -1.58
C GLY A 96 -23.45 -2.51 -0.36
N ARG A 97 -24.59 -1.83 -0.44
CA ARG A 97 -25.64 -1.96 0.56
C ARG A 97 -26.56 -3.12 0.13
N ASN A 98 -26.43 -4.20 0.90
CA ASN A 98 -27.05 -5.52 0.82
C ASN A 98 -28.52 -5.57 0.30
N PRO A 99 -28.83 -6.39 -0.73
CA PRO A 99 -30.19 -6.81 -1.03
C PRO A 99 -30.41 -8.27 -0.61
N ALA A 100 -30.93 -8.51 0.59
CA ALA A 100 -31.76 -9.66 0.93
C ALA A 100 -32.13 -9.64 2.43
N ASP A 101 -33.38 -9.30 2.72
CA ASP A 101 -34.11 -9.90 3.84
C ASP A 101 -35.52 -10.22 3.31
N PRO A 102 -35.90 -11.50 3.16
CA PRO A 102 -37.26 -11.90 2.81
C PRO A 102 -38.21 -11.89 4.01
#